data_AF-G5LKP0-F1
#
_entry.id   AF-G5LKP0-F1
#
_cell.length_a   1.000
_cell.length_b   1.000
_cell.length_c   1.000
_cell.angle_alpha   90.00
_cell.angle_beta   90.00
_cell.angle_gamma   90.00
#
_symmetry.space_group_name_H-M   'P 1'
#
loop_
_entity.id
_entity.type
_entity.pdbx_description
1 polymer ?
#
loop_
_entity_poly.entity_id
_entity_poly.type
_entity_poly.pdbx_seq_one_letter_code
_entity_poly.pdbx_strand_id
1 'polypeptide(L)'
;MTALHTLAEEYGWTIREQAALASASGPEGLLAIDAPAQALKQATIALEQRYPLGRLWDIDVLTAEGEILSRRHFALPARRCLLCGQSAAECARGKTHAAAECARGKTGVKPTR
;
A
#
# COMPACT_ATOMS: atom_id res chain seq x y z
N MET A 1 -3.53 5.93 -8.03
CA MET A 1 -2.67 5.99 -9.23
C MET A 1 -1.79 7.22 -9.25
N THR A 2 -2.32 8.45 -9.16
CA THR A 2 -1.52 9.69 -9.25
C THR A 2 -0.26 9.71 -8.38
N ALA A 3 -0.34 9.32 -7.11
CA ALA A 3 0.83 9.30 -6.21
C ALA A 3 1.95 8.35 -6.68
N LEU A 4 1.61 7.22 -7.30
CA LEU A 4 2.59 6.28 -7.85
C LEU A 4 3.20 6.79 -9.16
N HIS A 5 2.43 7.54 -9.96
CA HIS A 5 2.95 8.16 -11.19
C HIS A 5 3.96 9.26 -10.85
N THR A 6 3.59 10.16 -9.93
CA THR A 6 4.50 11.20 -9.44
C THR A 6 5.77 10.60 -8.83
N LEU A 7 5.64 9.48 -8.10
CA LEU A 7 6.80 8.77 -7.56
C LEU A 7 7.70 8.22 -8.67
N ALA A 8 7.13 7.59 -9.70
CA ALA A 8 7.90 7.09 -10.83
C ALA A 8 8.62 8.23 -11.57
N GLU A 9 7.94 9.35 -11.79
CA GLU A 9 8.52 10.56 -12.41
C GLU A 9 9.69 11.14 -11.58
N GLU A 10 9.51 11.27 -10.25
CA GLU A 10 10.54 11.80 -9.33
C GLU A 10 11.83 10.97 -9.35
N TYR A 11 11.70 9.65 -9.49
CA TYR A 11 12.83 8.73 -9.54
C TYR A 11 13.32 8.40 -10.96
N GLY A 12 12.69 8.96 -12.00
CA GLY A 12 13.01 8.69 -13.39
C GLY A 12 12.71 7.25 -13.84
N TRP A 13 11.77 6.58 -13.18
CA TRP A 13 11.34 5.23 -13.53
C TRP A 13 10.25 5.25 -14.59
N THR A 14 10.28 4.26 -15.48
CA THR A 14 9.32 4.15 -16.57
C THR A 14 8.19 3.19 -16.20
N ILE A 15 6.95 3.65 -16.26
CA ILE A 15 5.78 2.77 -16.13
C ILE A 15 5.56 2.11 -17.50
N ARG A 16 5.67 0.79 -17.56
CA ARG A 16 5.55 -0.02 -18.79
C ARG A 16 4.10 -0.40 -19.07
N GLU A 17 3.39 -0.80 -18.03
CA GLU A 17 1.97 -1.16 -18.11
C GLU A 17 1.26 -0.76 -16.82
N GLN A 18 -0.05 -0.55 -16.94
CA GLN A 18 -0.90 -0.27 -15.79
C GLN A 18 -2.33 -0.76 -16.04
N ALA A 19 -2.97 -1.21 -14.97
CA ALA A 19 -4.39 -1.52 -14.94
C ALA A 19 -4.98 -1.01 -13.62
N ALA A 20 -6.21 -0.51 -13.67
CA ALA A 20 -6.93 -0.05 -12.49
C ALA A 20 -8.37 -0.54 -12.53
N LEU A 21 -8.90 -0.89 -11.36
CA LEU A 21 -10.26 -1.36 -11.15
C LEU A 21 -10.88 -0.62 -9.96
N ALA A 22 -12.09 -0.11 -10.15
CA ALA A 22 -12.91 0.36 -9.03
C ALA A 22 -13.86 -0.77 -8.61
N SER A 23 -13.71 -1.26 -7.39
CA SER A 23 -14.55 -2.33 -6.83
C SER A 23 -15.30 -1.86 -5.59
N ALA A 24 -16.19 -2.71 -5.07
CA ALA A 24 -16.87 -2.45 -3.80
C ALA A 24 -15.90 -2.42 -2.59
N SER A 25 -14.71 -3.02 -2.71
CA SER A 25 -13.65 -2.95 -1.68
C SER A 25 -12.79 -1.69 -1.76
N GLY A 26 -12.92 -0.92 -2.84
CA GLY A 26 -12.20 0.32 -3.09
C GLY A 26 -11.50 0.33 -4.46
N PRO A 27 -10.74 1.39 -4.77
CA PRO A 27 -9.91 1.44 -5.96
C PRO A 27 -8.68 0.55 -5.79
N GLU A 28 -8.43 -0.29 -6.79
CA GLU A 28 -7.34 -1.26 -6.86
C GLU A 28 -6.60 -1.07 -8.19
N GLY A 29 -5.33 -1.48 -8.27
CA GLY A 29 -4.56 -1.38 -9.50
C GLY A 29 -3.22 -2.09 -9.47
N LEU A 30 -2.69 -2.35 -10.66
CA LEU A 30 -1.40 -2.98 -10.91
C LEU A 30 -0.58 -2.07 -11.82
N LEU A 31 0.72 -1.93 -11.51
CA LEU A 31 1.67 -1.19 -12.34
C LEU A 31 2.90 -2.07 -12.57
N ALA A 32 3.32 -2.19 -13.83
CA ALA A 32 4.63 -2.71 -14.19
C ALA A 32 5.58 -1.52 -14.35
N ILE A 33 6.57 -1.40 -13.47
CA ILE A 33 7.51 -0.27 -13.43
C ILE A 33 8.92 -0.80 -13.68
N ASP A 34 9.61 -0.19 -14.64
CA ASP A 34 11.01 -0.47 -14.96
C ASP A 34 11.93 0.21 -13.93
N ALA A 35 12.17 -0.50 -12.83
CA ALA A 35 12.92 -0.02 -11.68
C ALA A 35 13.50 -1.18 -10.86
N PRO A 36 14.59 -0.96 -10.10
CA PRO A 36 15.05 -1.93 -9.12
C PRO A 36 13.97 -2.16 -8.06
N ALA A 37 13.47 -3.40 -7.93
CA ALA A 37 12.35 -3.74 -7.04
C ALA A 37 12.60 -3.30 -5.58
N GLN A 38 13.85 -3.41 -5.11
CA GLN A 38 14.21 -2.98 -3.76
C GLN A 38 14.04 -1.47 -3.56
N ALA A 39 14.54 -0.66 -4.51
CA ALA A 39 14.40 0.79 -4.47
C ALA A 39 12.93 1.21 -4.58
N LEU A 40 12.15 0.56 -5.46
CA LEU A 40 10.71 0.78 -5.60
C LEU A 40 9.96 0.45 -4.30
N LYS A 41 10.32 -0.64 -3.61
CA LYS A 41 9.69 -0.98 -2.33
C LYS A 41 10.01 0.04 -1.24
N GLN A 42 11.25 0.52 -1.15
CA GLN A 42 11.61 1.56 -0.19
C GLN A 42 10.87 2.87 -0.47
N ALA A 43 10.79 3.28 -1.74
CA ALA A 43 10.10 4.49 -2.16
C ALA A 43 8.59 4.42 -1.86
N THR A 44 7.95 3.29 -2.13
CA THR A 44 6.52 3.08 -1.81
C THR A 44 6.25 3.02 -0.31
N ILE A 45 7.16 2.46 0.50
CA ILE A 45 7.07 2.53 1.97
C ILE A 45 7.16 3.99 2.46
N ALA A 46 8.07 4.79 1.91
CA ALA A 46 8.17 6.21 2.24
C ALA A 46 6.90 6.97 1.82
N LEU A 47 6.33 6.62 0.66
CA LEU A 47 5.07 7.18 0.16
C LEU A 47 3.90 6.91 1.13
N GLU A 48 3.77 5.69 1.66
CA GLU A 48 2.76 5.34 2.68
C GLU A 48 2.87 6.21 3.95
N GLN A 49 4.09 6.61 4.31
CA GLN A 49 4.36 7.40 5.52
C GLN A 49 4.20 8.90 5.30
N ARG A 50 4.39 9.37 4.06
CA ARG A 50 4.35 10.79 3.71
C ARG A 50 2.95 11.39 3.78
N TYR A 51 1.92 10.62 3.42
CA TYR A 51 0.55 11.13 3.35
C TYR A 51 -0.28 10.74 4.59
N PRO A 52 -1.13 11.64 5.13
CA PRO A 52 -2.02 11.31 6.25
C PRO A 52 -2.89 10.06 6.00
N LEU A 53 -3.36 9.89 4.76
CA LEU A 53 -4.14 8.71 4.34
C LEU A 53 -3.27 7.57 3.78
N GLY A 54 -1.95 7.77 3.65
CA GLY A 54 -1.03 6.77 3.10
C GLY A 54 -0.97 5.48 3.93
N ARG A 55 -1.30 5.56 5.23
CA ARG A 55 -1.45 4.37 6.09
C ARG A 55 -2.61 3.44 5.69
N LEU A 56 -3.55 3.90 4.87
CA LEU A 56 -4.64 3.09 4.31
C LEU A 56 -4.25 2.41 3.00
N TRP A 57 -3.16 2.84 2.36
CA TRP A 57 -2.69 2.24 1.13
C TRP A 57 -1.99 0.92 1.43
N ASP A 58 -2.32 -0.08 0.62
CA ASP A 58 -1.65 -1.37 0.64
C ASP A 58 -0.87 -1.52 -0.67
N ILE A 59 0.41 -1.15 -0.63
CA ILE A 59 1.28 -1.17 -1.81
C ILE A 59 2.29 -2.30 -1.66
N ASP A 60 2.11 -3.35 -2.45
CA ASP A 60 3.05 -4.45 -2.56
C ASP A 60 3.88 -4.34 -3.84
N VAL A 61 5.16 -4.70 -3.71
CA VAL A 61 6.13 -4.70 -4.81
C VAL A 61 6.62 -6.13 -4.96
N LEU A 62 6.50 -6.65 -6.18
CA LEU A 62 7.00 -7.96 -6.57
C LEU A 62 8.33 -7.79 -7.31
N THR A 63 9.25 -8.75 -7.15
CA THR A 63 10.44 -8.86 -8.01
C THR A 63 10.04 -9.42 -9.38
N ALA A 64 10.98 -9.41 -10.33
CA ALA A 64 10.76 -10.02 -11.65
C ALA A 64 10.51 -11.54 -11.56
N GLU A 65 11.01 -12.16 -10.50
CA GLU A 65 10.83 -13.57 -10.16
C GLU A 65 9.49 -13.84 -9.43
N GLY A 66 8.70 -12.79 -9.17
CA GLY A 66 7.39 -12.88 -8.52
C GLY A 66 7.44 -12.87 -6.98
N GLU A 67 8.59 -12.59 -6.38
CA GLU A 67 8.72 -12.57 -4.91
C GLU A 67 8.21 -11.25 -4.32
N ILE A 68 7.39 -11.32 -3.27
CA ILE A 68 6.88 -10.11 -2.61
C ILE A 68 7.92 -9.55 -1.62
N LEU A 69 8.33 -8.31 -1.87
CA LEU A 69 9.20 -7.58 -0.95
C LEU A 69 8.39 -7.02 0.23
N SER A 70 8.63 -7.56 1.42
CA SER A 70 8.11 -7.05 2.68
C SER A 70 9.08 -6.10 3.40
N ARG A 71 8.56 -5.34 4.39
CA ARG A 71 9.32 -4.41 5.24
C ARG A 71 10.50 -5.05 5.97
N ARG A 72 10.41 -6.35 6.32
CA ARG A 72 11.46 -7.07 7.06
C ARG A 72 12.76 -7.20 6.25
N HIS A 73 12.67 -7.23 4.91
CA HIS A 73 13.85 -7.28 4.05
C HIS A 73 14.70 -6.00 4.13
N PHE A 74 14.15 -4.93 4.68
CA PHE A 74 14.81 -3.63 4.83
C PHE A 74 15.09 -3.26 6.29
N ALA A 75 14.98 -4.22 7.22
CA ALA A 75 15.09 -3.98 8.66
C ALA A 75 14.15 -2.87 9.19
N LEU A 76 13.01 -2.64 8.52
CA LEU A 76 12.03 -1.63 8.91
C LEU A 76 11.00 -2.20 9.89
N PRO A 77 10.49 -1.39 10.83
CA PRO A 77 9.49 -1.84 11.78
C PRO A 77 8.19 -2.24 11.09
N ALA A 78 7.49 -3.18 11.72
CA ALA A 78 6.15 -3.58 11.31
C ALA A 78 5.20 -2.37 11.26
N ARG A 79 4.17 -2.43 10.40
CA ARG A 79 3.15 -1.38 10.36
C ARG A 79 2.47 -1.29 11.72
N ARG A 80 2.24 -0.06 12.19
CA ARG A 80 1.46 0.21 13.40
C ARG A 80 -0.03 0.08 13.09
N CYS A 81 -0.76 -0.57 13.98
CA CYS A 81 -2.21 -0.75 13.94
C CYS A 81 -2.90 0.61 13.80
N LEU A 82 -3.92 0.69 12.94
CA LEU A 82 -4.69 1.92 12.73
C LEU A 82 -5.50 2.31 13.97
N LEU A 83 -5.89 1.34 14.80
CA LEU A 83 -6.79 1.54 15.93
C LEU A 83 -6.05 1.85 17.24
N CYS A 84 -5.01 1.08 17.56
CA CYS A 84 -4.31 1.18 18.86
C CYS A 84 -2.82 1.60 18.74
N GLY A 85 -2.27 1.67 17.53
CA GLY A 85 -0.88 2.03 17.31
C GLY A 85 0.16 0.99 17.74
N GLN A 86 -0.23 -0.17 18.26
CA GLN A 86 0.67 -1.32 18.50
C GLN A 86 1.02 -2.02 17.17
N SER A 87 1.77 -3.12 17.19
CA SER A 87 2.06 -3.89 15.96
C SER A 87 0.77 -4.37 15.30
N ALA A 88 0.54 -3.99 14.04
CA ALA A 88 -0.65 -4.44 13.29
C ALA A 88 -0.67 -5.96 13.10
N ALA A 89 0.51 -6.59 12.96
CA ALA A 89 0.64 -8.04 12.81
C ALA A 89 0.23 -8.79 14.09
N GLU A 90 0.57 -8.24 15.26
CA GLU A 90 0.16 -8.80 16.56
C GLU A 90 -1.35 -8.64 16.76
N CYS A 91 -1.91 -7.46 16.48
CA CYS A 91 -3.35 -7.23 16.56
C CYS A 91 -4.15 -8.16 15.63
N ALA A 92 -3.64 -8.41 14.42
CA ALA A 92 -4.27 -9.32 13.47
C ALA A 92 -4.23 -10.77 13.96
N ARG A 93 -3.07 -11.24 14.45
CA ARG A 93 -2.92 -12.61 14.98
C ARG A 93 -3.73 -12.83 16.26
N GLY A 94 -3.73 -11.86 17.16
CA GLY A 94 -4.45 -11.91 18.42
C GLY A 94 -5.95 -11.64 18.30
N LYS A 95 -6.46 -11.29 17.11
CA LYS A 95 -7.84 -10.84 16.88
C LYS A 95 -8.25 -9.73 17.87
N THR A 96 -7.30 -8.83 18.17
CA THR A 96 -7.42 -7.84 19.24
C THR A 96 -8.55 -6.83 19.00
N HIS A 97 -8.94 -6.60 17.75
CA HIS A 97 -10.02 -5.70 17.37
C HIS A 97 -11.06 -6.44 16.54
N ALA A 98 -12.33 -6.07 16.66
CA ALA A 98 -13.37 -6.67 15.85
C ALA A 98 -13.24 -6.19 14.38
N ALA A 99 -13.55 -7.08 13.42
CA ALA A 99 -13.40 -6.78 11.99
C ALA A 99 -14.19 -5.54 11.53
N ALA A 100 -15.37 -5.32 12.13
CA ALA A 100 -16.19 -4.13 11.88
C ALA A 100 -15.44 -2.83 12.22
N GLU A 101 -14.58 -2.83 13.23
CA GLU A 101 -13.85 -1.64 13.66
C GLU A 101 -12.75 -1.24 12.68
N CYS A 102 -12.13 -2.23 12.03
CA CYS A 102 -11.14 -2.02 10.99
C CYS A 102 -11.79 -1.52 9.68
N ALA A 103 -13.04 -1.94 9.40
CA ALA A 103 -13.76 -1.58 8.17
C ALA A 103 -14.38 -0.17 8.18
N ARG A 104 -14.71 0.39 9.37
CA ARG A 104 -15.37 1.71 9.50
C ARG A 104 -14.57 2.89 8.93
N GLY A 105 -13.26 2.73 8.72
CA GLY A 105 -12.40 3.75 8.10
C GLY A 105 -12.55 3.90 6.58
N LYS A 106 -13.42 3.12 5.91
CA LYS A 106 -13.53 3.05 4.44
C LYS A 106 -14.83 3.65 3.86
N THR A 107 -15.62 4.39 4.63
CA THR A 107 -16.89 4.94 4.12
C THR A 107 -16.68 6.29 3.42
N GLY A 108 -16.58 6.25 2.10
CA GLY A 108 -16.50 7.45 1.26
C GLY A 108 -17.13 7.23 -0.11
N VAL A 109 -18.24 7.93 -0.33
CA VAL A 109 -18.94 8.22 -1.61
C VAL A 109 -19.84 7.12 -2.18
N LYS A 110 -21.15 7.32 -2.01
CA LYS A 110 -22.21 6.66 -2.81
C LYS A 110 -22.11 7.11 -4.27
N PRO A 111 -22.22 6.21 -5.26
CA PRO A 111 -22.37 6.61 -6.65
C PRO A 111 -23.75 7.27 -6.83
N THR A 112 -23.75 8.56 -7.18
CA THR A 112 -24.93 9.21 -7.76
C THR A 112 -25.15 8.67 -9.17
N ARG A 113 -26.41 8.38 -9.45
CA ARG A 113 -26.95 7.81 -10.69
C ARG A 113 -26.58 8.62 -11.93
#